data_AF-A0A920G2D4-F1
#
_entry.id   AF-A0A920G2D4-F1
#
_cell.length_a   1.000
_cell.length_b   1.000
_cell.length_c   1.000
_cell.angle_alpha   90.00
_cell.angle_beta   90.00
_cell.angle_gamma   90.00
#
_symmetry.space_group_name_H-M   'P 1'
#
loop_
_entity.id
_entity.type
_entity.pdbx_description
1 polymer ?
#
loop_
_entity_poly.entity_id
_entity_poly.type
_entity_poly.pdbx_seq_one_letter_code
_entity_poly.pdbx_strand_id
1 'polypeptide(L)' 'MAIGAVAPTALLVERAAEALVGSQLDQAAMDAAVAAARAAATPISDKRGTAEYRTHVVGILVSRAIANAKARIEEAHS' A
#
# COMPACT_ATOMS: atom_id res chain seq x y z
N MET A 1 5.34 2.88 -5.37
CA MET A 1 4.94 2.12 -4.16
C MET A 1 5.33 0.67 -4.34
N ALA A 2 6.06 0.05 -3.41
CA ALA A 2 6.42 -1.36 -3.50
C ALA A 2 5.68 -2.18 -2.41
N ILE A 3 5.22 -3.38 -2.78
CA ILE A 3 4.61 -4.36 -1.86
C ILE A 3 5.35 -5.70 -1.97
N GLY A 4 5.47 -6.41 -0.85
CA GLY A 4 6.18 -7.69 -0.76
C GLY A 4 5.37 -8.75 -0.03
N ALA A 5 5.78 -10.02 -0.19
CA ALA A 5 5.13 -11.19 0.42
C ALA A 5 3.63 -11.39 0.06
N VAL A 6 3.17 -10.75 -1.03
CA VAL A 6 1.80 -10.87 -1.56
C VAL A 6 1.76 -11.19 -3.06
N ALA A 7 2.85 -11.73 -3.58
CA ALA A 7 3.02 -12.26 -4.94
C ALA A 7 4.30 -13.13 -4.95
N PRO A 8 4.61 -13.88 -6.03
CA PRO A 8 5.85 -14.65 -6.14
C PRO A 8 7.13 -13.81 -5.98
N THR A 9 7.08 -12.53 -6.33
CA THR A 9 8.15 -11.55 -6.16
C THR A 9 7.62 -10.27 -5.51
N ALA A 10 8.52 -9.36 -5.11
CA ALA A 10 8.13 -7.99 -4.80
C ALA A 10 7.50 -7.35 -6.05
N LEU A 11 6.46 -6.53 -5.83
CA LEU A 11 5.76 -5.81 -6.88
C LEU A 11 5.98 -4.31 -6.70
N LEU A 12 6.35 -3.64 -7.79
CA LEU A 12 6.22 -2.20 -7.91
C LEU A 12 4.81 -1.90 -8.43
N VAL A 13 3.98 -1.27 -7.61
CA VAL A 13 2.59 -0.92 -7.95
C VAL A 13 2.54 0.52 -8.42
N GLU A 14 2.68 0.73 -9.72
CA GLU A 14 2.72 2.05 -10.36
C GLU A 14 1.41 2.82 -10.15
N ARG A 15 0.26 2.16 -10.33
CA ARG A 15 -1.07 2.75 -10.09
C ARG A 15 -1.25 3.31 -8.69
N ALA A 16 -0.63 2.66 -7.70
CA ALA A 16 -0.70 3.13 -6.33
C ALA A 16 0.25 4.32 -6.08
N ALA A 17 1.32 4.47 -6.86
CA ALA A 17 2.13 5.69 -6.85
C ALA A 17 1.44 6.84 -7.58
N GLU A 18 0.85 6.58 -8.75
CA GLU A 18 0.05 7.54 -9.52
C GLU A 18 -1.05 8.17 -8.66
N ALA A 19 -1.75 7.37 -7.85
CA ALA A 19 -2.78 7.85 -6.93
C ALA A 19 -2.29 8.86 -5.89
N LEU A 20 -0.99 8.87 -5.57
CA LEU A 20 -0.39 9.72 -4.54
C LEU A 20 0.32 10.94 -5.12
N VAL A 21 0.91 10.83 -6.31
CA VAL A 21 1.68 11.92 -6.95
C VAL A 21 0.75 13.11 -7.23
N GLY A 22 1.15 14.30 -6.76
CA GLY A 22 0.36 15.53 -6.89
C GLY A 22 -0.77 15.69 -5.85
N SER A 23 -1.01 14.68 -5.00
CA SER A 23 -1.96 14.79 -3.89
C SER A 23 -1.33 15.40 -2.64
N GLN A 24 -2.15 15.79 -1.66
CA GLN A 24 -1.68 16.17 -0.33
C GLN A 24 -1.59 14.97 0.64
N LEU A 25 -1.53 13.75 0.11
CA LEU A 25 -1.64 12.52 0.91
C LEU A 25 -2.90 12.58 1.82
N ASP A 26 -4.03 12.94 1.20
CA ASP A 26 -5.33 12.96 1.86
C ASP A 26 -5.98 11.56 1.86
N GLN A 27 -7.12 11.43 2.54
CA GLN A 27 -7.79 10.15 2.67
C GLN A 27 -8.19 9.54 1.32
N ALA A 28 -8.62 10.37 0.36
CA ALA A 28 -9.04 9.89 -0.95
C ALA A 28 -7.85 9.32 -1.76
N ALA A 29 -6.71 10.00 -1.75
CA ALA A 29 -5.48 9.51 -2.38
C ALA A 29 -4.97 8.23 -1.70
N MET A 30 -5.04 8.18 -0.36
CA MET A 30 -4.68 6.98 0.41
C MET A 30 -5.56 5.79 0.05
N ASP A 31 -6.88 5.99 0.00
CA ASP A 31 -7.85 4.92 -0.33
C ASP A 31 -7.65 4.41 -1.76
N ALA A 32 -7.41 5.30 -2.72
CA ALA A 32 -7.10 4.92 -4.10
C ALA A 32 -5.81 4.09 -4.19
N ALA A 33 -4.76 4.49 -3.45
CA ALA A 33 -3.50 3.77 -3.41
C ALA A 33 -3.63 2.39 -2.74
N VAL A 34 -4.42 2.29 -1.67
CA VAL A 34 -4.77 1.02 -1.01
C VAL A 34 -5.54 0.10 -1.94
N ALA A 35 -6.54 0.62 -2.65
CA ALA A 35 -7.32 -0.15 -3.63
C ALA A 35 -6.42 -0.70 -4.75
N ALA A 36 -5.53 0.13 -5.31
CA ALA A 36 -4.57 -0.28 -6.33
C ALA A 36 -3.61 -1.37 -5.82
N ALA A 37 -3.11 -1.26 -4.59
CA ALA A 37 -2.24 -2.27 -4.00
C ALA A 37 -2.96 -3.60 -3.75
N ARG A 38 -4.22 -3.57 -3.31
CA ARG A 38 -5.07 -4.77 -3.16
C ARG A 38 -5.33 -5.44 -4.50
N ALA A 39 -5.65 -4.66 -5.53
CA ALA A 39 -5.89 -5.18 -6.88
C ALA A 39 -4.65 -5.81 -7.52
N ALA A 40 -3.45 -5.29 -7.21
CA ALA A 40 -2.19 -5.83 -7.70
C ALA A 40 -1.70 -7.08 -6.94
N ALA A 41 -2.25 -7.36 -5.75
CA ALA A 41 -1.81 -8.48 -4.93
C ALA A 41 -2.31 -9.82 -5.50
N THR A 42 -1.41 -10.79 -5.63
CA THR A 42 -1.71 -12.16 -6.07
C THR A 42 -1.11 -13.20 -5.11
N PRO A 43 -1.46 -13.17 -3.81
CA PRO A 43 -0.88 -14.07 -2.81
C PRO A 43 -1.40 -15.50 -2.95
N ILE A 44 -0.58 -16.46 -2.55
CA ILE A 44 -1.03 -17.82 -2.27
C ILE A 44 -1.62 -17.92 -0.85
N SER A 45 -2.46 -18.92 -0.63
CA SER A 45 -2.82 -19.37 0.73
C SER A 45 -1.80 -20.39 1.24
N ASP A 46 -1.33 -20.23 2.49
CA ASP A 46 -0.47 -21.21 3.16
C ASP A 46 -0.70 -21.20 4.69
N LYS A 47 0.13 -21.95 5.43
CA LYS A 47 0.04 -22.05 6.91
C LYS A 47 0.16 -20.72 7.65
N ARG A 48 0.70 -19.67 7.01
CA ARG A 48 0.88 -18.34 7.59
C ARG A 48 -0.29 -17.40 7.29
N GLY A 49 -1.25 -17.82 6.46
CA GLY A 49 -2.48 -17.07 6.18
C GLY A 49 -3.07 -17.35 4.79
N THR A 50 -4.35 -17.01 4.64
CA THR A 50 -5.08 -17.11 3.36
C THR A 50 -4.71 -15.98 2.41
N ALA A 51 -4.92 -16.19 1.11
CA ALA A 51 -4.77 -15.17 0.08
C ALA A 51 -5.62 -13.93 0.38
N GLU A 52 -6.86 -14.13 0.84
CA GLU A 52 -7.77 -13.05 1.24
C GLU A 52 -7.21 -12.23 2.41
N TYR A 53 -6.74 -12.90 3.47
CA TYR A 53 -6.16 -12.22 4.63
C TYR A 53 -4.91 -11.41 4.24
N ARG A 54 -4.02 -11.98 3.41
CA ARG A 54 -2.81 -11.29 2.92
C ARG A 54 -3.16 -10.06 2.08
N THR A 55 -4.17 -10.17 1.23
CA THR A 55 -4.68 -9.04 0.42
C THR A 55 -5.28 -7.95 1.30
N HIS A 56 -6.02 -8.33 2.34
CA HIS A 56 -6.56 -7.38 3.31
C HIS A 56 -5.44 -6.63 4.05
N VAL A 57 -4.48 -7.37 4.60
CA VAL A 57 -3.35 -6.85 5.39
C VAL A 57 -2.45 -5.93 4.57
N VAL A 58 -2.13 -6.27 3.31
CA VAL A 58 -1.28 -5.37 2.50
C VAL A 58 -1.94 -4.01 2.29
N GLY A 59 -3.27 -3.96 2.15
CA GLY A 59 -3.99 -2.69 2.11
C GLY A 59 -3.84 -1.86 3.39
N ILE A 60 -3.91 -2.50 4.57
CA ILE A 60 -3.67 -1.82 5.85
C ILE A 60 -2.22 -1.30 5.93
N LEU A 61 -1.25 -2.13 5.55
CA LEU A 61 0.17 -1.76 5.60
C LEU A 61 0.50 -0.61 4.65
N VAL A 62 -0.11 -0.57 3.48
CA VAL A 62 0.00 0.55 2.53
C VAL A 62 -0.53 1.84 3.15
N SER A 63 -1.74 1.81 3.73
CA SER A 63 -2.32 2.97 4.43
C SER A 63 -1.39 3.48 5.54
N ARG A 64 -0.87 2.58 6.39
CA ARG A 64 0.08 2.92 7.46
C ARG A 64 1.40 3.47 6.92
N ALA A 65 1.93 2.91 5.84
CA ALA A 65 3.17 3.38 5.24
C ALA A 65 3.04 4.81 4.71
N ILE A 66 1.91 5.14 4.07
CA ILE A 66 1.62 6.50 3.59
C ILE A 66 1.48 7.46 4.76
N ALA A 67 0.71 7.08 5.80
CA ALA A 67 0.54 7.92 7.00
C ALA A 67 1.88 8.21 7.69
N ASN A 68 2.74 7.20 7.85
CA ASN A 68 4.08 7.37 8.41
C ASN A 68 4.97 8.27 7.52
N ALA A 69 4.87 8.15 6.20
CA ALA A 69 5.60 9.03 5.29
C ALA A 69 5.12 10.48 5.42
N LYS A 70 3.80 10.71 5.52
CA LYS A 70 3.22 12.03 5.75
C LYS A 70 3.71 12.65 7.06
N ALA A 71 3.67 11.91 8.16
CA ALA A 71 4.16 12.39 9.45
C ALA A 71 5.64 12.85 9.39
N ARG A 72 6.50 12.08 8.74
CA ARG A 72 7.92 12.44 8.54
C ARG A 72 8.11 13.70 7.68
N ILE A 73 7.25 13.90 6.69
CA ILE A 73 7.24 15.12 5.89
C ILE A 73 6.87 16.31 6.77
N GLU A 74 5.83 16.19 7.60
CA GLU A 74 5.38 17.27 8.51
C GLU A 74 6.43 17.61 9.58
N GLU A 75 7.08 16.60 10.16
CA GLU A 75 8.20 16.77 11.11
C GLU A 75 9.38 17.51 10.48
N ALA A 76 9.74 17.20 9.23
CA ALA A 76 10.88 17.83 8.53
C ALA A 76 10.64 19.29 8.12
N HIS A 77 9.38 19.73 8.09
CA HIS A 77 9.00 21.12 7.76
C HIS A 77 8.71 21.98 9.01
N SER A 78 8.87 21.42 10.22
CA SER A 78 8.76 22.13 11.51
C SER A 78 10.15 22.54 12.02
#